data_AF-A0A820QUN2-F1
#
_entry.id   AF-A0A820QUN2-F1
#
_cell.length_a   1.000
_cell.length_b   1.000
_cell.length_c   1.000
_cell.angle_alpha   90.00
_cell.angle_beta   90.00
_cell.angle_gamma   90.00
#
_symmetry.space_group_name_H-M   'P 1'
#
loop_
_entity.id
_entity.type
_entity.pdbx_description
1 polymer ?
#
loop_
_entity_poly.entity_id
_entity_poly.type
_entity_poly.pdbx_seq_one_letter_code
_entity_poly.pdbx_strand_id
1 'polypeptide(L)'
;AVTCGSTFKFVNQQSGDRLHSHDVKYGSGSGQQSVTGTPNADDVNSYWQVRGDIRNDCERGTPIKCESIIRLFHVTTRRNLHSHNYTSPLS
;
A
#
# COMPACT_ATOMS: atom_id res chain seq x y z
N ALA A 1 -2.81 -13.20 -13.50
CA ALA A 1 -3.91 -12.68 -12.64
C ALA A 1 -3.33 -12.31 -11.28
N VAL A 2 -3.80 -11.23 -10.65
CA VAL A 2 -3.42 -10.91 -9.26
C VAL A 2 -4.23 -11.80 -8.31
N THR A 3 -3.57 -12.39 -7.32
CA THR A 3 -4.21 -13.28 -6.35
C THR A 3 -4.01 -12.80 -4.91
N CYS A 4 -4.90 -13.21 -4.02
CA CYS A 4 -4.78 -12.95 -2.59
C CYS A 4 -3.43 -13.48 -2.06
N GLY A 5 -2.75 -12.67 -1.26
CA GLY A 5 -1.42 -12.96 -0.72
C GLY A 5 -0.27 -12.67 -1.69
N SER A 6 -0.55 -12.29 -2.95
CA SER A 6 0.50 -11.84 -3.88
C SER A 6 1.15 -10.55 -3.37
N THR A 7 2.46 -10.44 -3.59
CA THR A 7 3.27 -9.28 -3.24
C THR A 7 3.85 -8.64 -4.48
N PHE A 8 3.67 -7.34 -4.65
CA PHE A 8 4.11 -6.61 -5.83
C PHE A 8 4.35 -5.13 -5.52
N LYS A 9 4.92 -4.41 -6.49
CA LYS A 9 5.12 -2.97 -6.45
C LYS A 9 4.05 -2.30 -7.30
N PHE A 10 3.41 -1.25 -6.78
CA PHE A 10 2.44 -0.45 -7.52
C PHE A 10 3.17 0.73 -8.18
N VAL A 11 3.04 0.87 -9.49
CA VAL A 11 3.70 1.93 -10.26
C VAL A 11 2.66 2.96 -10.71
N ASN A 12 2.89 4.24 -10.42
CA ASN A 12 2.13 5.33 -11.03
C ASN A 12 2.53 5.43 -12.51
N GLN A 13 1.58 5.32 -13.43
CA GLN A 13 1.88 5.32 -14.88
C GLN A 13 2.36 6.66 -15.42
N GLN A 14 2.02 7.77 -14.76
CA GLN A 14 2.37 9.12 -15.21
C GLN A 14 3.78 9.52 -14.76
N SER A 15 4.12 9.34 -13.47
CA SER A 15 5.44 9.70 -12.94
C SER A 15 6.46 8.57 -13.03
N GLY A 16 6.01 7.33 -13.10
CA GLY A 16 6.87 6.15 -12.98
C GLY A 16 7.26 5.81 -11.54
N ASP A 17 6.81 6.57 -10.53
CA ASP A 17 7.15 6.28 -9.13
C ASP A 17 6.41 5.06 -8.59
N ARG A 18 7.04 4.36 -7.64
CA ARG A 18 6.45 3.24 -6.92
C ARG A 18 5.83 3.68 -5.61
N LEU A 19 4.65 3.14 -5.27
CA LEU A 19 4.07 3.28 -3.94
C LEU A 19 5.06 2.75 -2.90
N HIS A 20 5.35 3.57 -1.89
CA HIS A 20 6.44 3.34 -0.95
C HIS A 20 6.04 3.78 0.46
N SER A 21 6.59 3.13 1.48
CA SER A 21 6.46 3.57 2.88
C SER A 21 7.69 3.16 3.69
N HIS A 22 7.92 3.79 4.83
CA HIS A 22 9.11 3.56 5.66
C HIS A 22 8.81 3.99 7.09
N ASP A 23 9.73 3.77 8.03
CA ASP A 23 9.52 4.11 9.45
C ASP A 23 9.73 5.60 9.76
N VAL A 24 9.06 6.46 8.99
CA VAL A 24 8.93 7.91 9.24
C VAL A 24 7.44 8.22 9.27
N LYS A 25 7.07 9.18 10.12
CA LYS A 25 5.69 9.61 10.33
C LYS A 25 5.50 11.01 9.78
N TYR A 26 4.27 11.34 9.40
CA TYR A 26 3.94 12.73 9.11
C TYR A 26 4.12 13.60 10.36
N GLY A 27 4.65 14.82 10.18
CA GLY A 27 4.74 15.82 11.24
C GLY A 27 3.45 16.63 11.45
N SER A 28 2.45 16.40 10.61
CA SER A 28 1.14 17.07 10.61
C SER A 28 0.02 16.05 10.38
N GLY A 29 -1.23 16.52 10.35
CA GLY A 29 -2.39 15.67 10.14
C GLY A 29 -2.55 14.65 11.27
N SER A 30 -2.63 13.37 10.92
CA SER A 30 -2.82 12.28 11.89
C SER A 30 -1.56 11.83 12.62
N GLY A 31 -0.37 12.27 12.20
CA GLY A 31 0.91 11.81 12.75
C GLY A 31 1.22 10.32 12.50
N GLN A 32 0.47 9.67 11.61
CA GLN A 32 0.70 8.27 11.25
C GLN A 32 1.87 8.11 10.27
N GLN A 33 2.28 6.86 10.03
CA GLN A 33 3.37 6.52 9.12
C GLN A 33 3.12 7.11 7.71
N SER A 34 4.15 7.71 7.12
CA SER A 34 4.06 8.33 5.80
C SER A 34 4.04 7.29 4.68
N VAL A 35 3.36 7.66 3.60
CA VAL A 35 3.28 6.89 2.35
C VAL A 35 3.62 7.84 1.22
N THR A 36 4.57 7.46 0.36
CA THR A 36 5.13 8.32 -0.68
C THR A 36 5.23 7.58 -2.01
N GLY A 37 5.63 8.30 -3.07
CA GLY A 37 6.18 7.72 -4.29
C GLY A 37 7.70 7.70 -4.23
N THR A 38 8.35 6.67 -4.79
CA THR A 38 9.80 6.63 -4.99
C THR A 38 10.17 6.26 -6.42
N PRO A 39 11.16 6.92 -7.05
CA PRO A 39 11.65 6.52 -8.36
C PRO A 39 12.56 5.28 -8.29
N ASN A 40 13.03 4.90 -7.09
CA ASN A 40 13.90 3.74 -6.91
C ASN A 40 13.12 2.43 -7.19
N ALA A 41 13.43 1.79 -8.32
CA ALA A 41 12.70 0.61 -8.76
C ALA A 41 12.94 -0.63 -7.89
N ASP A 42 14.09 -0.73 -7.23
CA ASP A 42 14.54 -1.93 -6.53
C ASP A 42 14.37 -1.85 -5.02
N ASP A 43 13.74 -0.79 -4.51
CA ASP A 43 13.52 -0.63 -3.07
C ASP A 43 12.57 -1.71 -2.50
N VAL A 44 12.99 -2.33 -1.40
CA VAL A 44 12.22 -3.32 -0.64
C VAL A 44 10.99 -2.69 0.03
N ASN A 45 11.07 -1.41 0.37
CA ASN A 45 9.99 -0.62 0.97
C ASN A 45 8.91 -0.21 -0.04
N SER A 46 8.97 -0.74 -1.25
CA SER A 46 7.92 -0.62 -2.25
C SER A 46 7.11 -1.91 -2.44
N TYR A 47 7.36 -2.95 -1.63
CA TYR A 47 6.56 -4.17 -1.67
C TYR A 47 5.29 -4.08 -0.83
N TRP A 48 4.16 -4.35 -1.48
CA TRP A 48 2.84 -4.39 -0.88
C TRP A 48 2.20 -5.74 -1.14
N GLN A 49 1.67 -6.37 -0.09
CA GLN A 49 0.91 -7.60 -0.18
C GLN A 49 -0.59 -7.30 -0.26
N VAL A 50 -1.28 -7.95 -1.19
CA VAL A 50 -2.74 -7.91 -1.24
C VAL A 50 -3.32 -8.89 -0.23
N ARG A 51 -4.25 -8.39 0.58
CA ARG A 51 -5.04 -9.18 1.53
C ARG A 51 -6.52 -8.95 1.31
N GLY A 52 -7.36 -9.82 1.87
CA GLY A 52 -8.81 -9.66 1.79
C GLY A 52 -9.30 -8.47 2.59
N ASP A 53 -10.61 -8.32 2.64
CA ASP A 53 -11.27 -7.32 3.47
C ASP A 53 -10.90 -7.51 4.97
N ILE A 54 -11.18 -6.51 5.79
CA ILE A 54 -10.99 -6.55 7.24
C ILE A 54 -11.91 -7.59 7.90
N ARG A 55 -13.12 -7.77 7.38
CA ARG A 55 -14.10 -8.74 7.91
C ARG A 55 -13.99 -10.11 7.27
N ASN A 56 -13.61 -10.15 6.00
CA ASN A 56 -13.51 -11.36 5.20
C ASN A 56 -12.12 -11.44 4.57
N ASP A 57 -11.17 -12.06 5.28
CA ASP A 57 -9.87 -12.33 4.65
C ASP A 57 -10.06 -13.35 3.51
N CYS A 58 -9.16 -13.34 2.54
CA CYS A 58 -9.24 -14.23 1.38
C CYS A 58 -8.22 -15.37 1.48
N GLU A 59 -8.55 -16.51 0.87
CA GLU A 59 -7.62 -17.64 0.77
C GLU A 59 -6.50 -17.31 -0.21
N ARG A 60 -5.25 -17.58 0.19
CA ARG A 60 -4.07 -17.33 -0.64
C ARG A 60 -4.20 -18.04 -1.99
N GLY A 61 -3.86 -17.33 -3.07
CA GLY A 61 -3.98 -17.86 -4.44
C GLY A 61 -5.35 -17.63 -5.07
N THR A 62 -6.36 -17.22 -4.30
CA THR A 62 -7.67 -16.83 -4.87
C THR A 62 -7.51 -15.61 -5.77
N PRO A 63 -7.99 -15.64 -7.03
CA PRO A 63 -7.95 -14.49 -7.91
C PRO A 63 -8.71 -13.29 -7.33
N ILE A 64 -8.08 -12.11 -7.34
CA ILE A 64 -8.74 -10.85 -6.98
C ILE A 64 -9.51 -10.36 -8.20
N LYS A 65 -10.83 -10.28 -8.07
CA LYS A 65 -11.71 -9.79 -9.13
C LYS A 65 -11.74 -8.26 -9.11
N CYS A 66 -12.08 -7.65 -10.25
CA CYS A 66 -12.41 -6.23 -10.28
C CYS A 66 -13.50 -5.92 -9.25
N GLU A 67 -13.46 -4.71 -8.68
CA GLU A 67 -14.40 -4.22 -7.66
C GLU A 67 -14.32 -4.94 -6.30
N SER A 68 -13.38 -5.89 -6.12
CA SER A 68 -13.16 -6.52 -4.83
C SER A 68 -12.59 -5.52 -3.82
N ILE A 69 -13.12 -5.54 -2.60
CA ILE A 69 -12.56 -4.80 -1.47
C ILE A 69 -11.33 -5.56 -0.98
N ILE A 70 -10.18 -4.88 -0.98
CA ILE A 70 -8.89 -5.45 -0.56
C ILE A 70 -8.19 -4.52 0.42
N ARG A 71 -7.18 -5.07 1.11
CA ARG A 71 -6.21 -4.29 1.88
C ARG A 71 -4.83 -4.43 1.26
N LEU A 72 -4.11 -3.31 1.21
CA LEU A 72 -2.70 -3.29 0.80
C LEU A 72 -1.84 -3.22 2.05
N PHE A 73 -1.08 -4.28 2.28
CA PHE A 73 -0.24 -4.44 3.46
C PHE A 73 1.22 -4.17 3.10
N HIS A 74 1.81 -3.14 3.70
CA HIS A 74 3.22 -2.82 3.53
C HIS A 74 4.08 -3.87 4.23
N VAL A 75 4.90 -4.59 3.46
CA VAL A 75 5.58 -5.80 3.94
C VAL A 75 6.59 -5.49 5.05
N THR A 76 7.40 -4.43 4.87
CA THR A 76 8.48 -4.11 5.82
C THR A 76 7.94 -3.64 7.17
N THR A 77 6.99 -2.70 7.18
CA THR A 77 6.51 -2.05 8.43
C THR A 77 5.30 -2.73 9.04
N ARG A 78 4.73 -3.71 8.35
CA ARG A 78 3.52 -4.44 8.75
C ARG A 78 2.30 -3.53 9.00
N ARG A 79 2.18 -2.45 8.23
CA ARG A 79 1.05 -1.51 8.27
C ARG A 79 0.16 -1.67 7.04
N ASN A 80 -1.10 -1.28 7.14
CA ASN A 80 -1.99 -1.23 5.99
C ASN A 80 -1.95 0.17 5.37
N LEU A 81 -2.09 0.26 4.05
CA LEU A 81 -2.43 1.51 3.39
C LEU A 81 -3.76 2.01 3.96
N HIS A 82 -3.79 3.27 4.38
CA HIS A 82 -4.91 3.84 5.10
C HIS A 82 -5.14 5.28 4.70
N SER A 83 -6.39 5.72 4.83
CA SER A 83 -6.80 7.11 4.66
C SER A 83 -7.96 7.39 5.61
N HIS A 84 -8.17 8.67 5.89
CA HIS A 84 -9.13 9.21 6.86
C HIS A 84 -9.24 10.72 6.68
N ASN A 85 -10.13 11.38 7.44
CA ASN A 85 -10.44 12.78 7.28
C ASN A 85 -9.37 13.72 7.89
N TYR A 86 -8.17 13.74 7.28
CA TYR A 86 -7.07 14.65 7.57
C TYR A 86 -6.50 15.22 6.27
N THR A 87 -6.08 16.48 6.29
CA THR A 87 -5.41 17.12 5.14
C THR A 87 -4.04 16.49 4.89
N SER A 88 -3.69 16.33 3.61
CA SER A 88 -2.34 15.91 3.21
C SER A 88 -1.27 16.90 3.70
N PRO A 89 -0.04 16.42 3.94
CA PRO A 89 1.03 17.26 4.51
C PRO A 89 1.51 18.35 3.55
N LEU A 90 1.37 18.13 2.24
CA LEU A 90 1.70 19.08 1.17
C LEU A 90 0.44 19.17 0.31
N SER A 91 -0.15 20.36 0.21
CA SER A 91 -1.38 20.66 -0.52
C SER A 91 -1.12 21.70 -1.59
#